data_AF-A0A1D7VKQ2-F1
#
_entry.id   AF-A0A1D7VKQ2-F1
#
_cell.length_a   1.000
_cell.length_b   1.000
_cell.length_c   1.000
_cell.angle_alpha   90.00
_cell.angle_beta   90.00
_cell.angle_gamma   90.00
#
_symmetry.space_group_name_H-M   'P 1'
#
loop_
_entity.id
_entity.type
_entity.pdbx_description
1 polymer ?
#
loop_
_entity_poly.entity_id
_entity_poly.type
_entity_poly.pdbx_seq_one_letter_code
_entity_poly.pdbx_strand_id
1 'polypeptide(L)'
;MHCSRARTALSARCDGEELPPGLTARRLDDHLAGCPDCRHWEARVRALTRHLDRAAARAEEDAAASVDALLAGLRSTTARPAAAVPGAGAPDTGDEPTG
;
A
#
# COMPACT_ATOMS: atom_id res chain seq x y z
N MET A 1 2.93 -37.14 9.52
CA MET A 1 3.65 -36.05 8.81
C MET A 1 4.54 -35.32 9.82
N HIS A 2 5.70 -34.81 9.38
CA HIS A 2 6.56 -33.97 10.23
C HIS A 2 5.94 -32.59 10.47
N CYS A 3 6.04 -32.06 11.70
CA CYS A 3 5.48 -30.76 12.07
C CYS A 3 5.99 -29.61 11.20
N SER A 4 7.24 -29.65 10.72
CA SER A 4 7.77 -28.66 9.79
C SER A 4 6.95 -28.58 8.50
N ARG A 5 6.67 -29.73 7.87
CA ARG A 5 5.87 -29.82 6.66
C ARG A 5 4.40 -29.41 6.89
N ALA A 6 3.86 -29.72 8.08
CA ALA A 6 2.54 -29.26 8.49
C ALA A 6 2.47 -27.73 8.57
N ARG A 7 3.49 -27.10 9.19
CA ARG A 7 3.57 -25.64 9.33
C ARG A 7 3.72 -24.94 7.98
N THR A 8 4.54 -25.47 7.07
CA THR A 8 4.62 -24.95 5.68
C THR A 8 3.25 -24.97 5.01
N ALA A 9 2.53 -26.08 5.12
CA ALA A 9 1.22 -26.23 4.52
C ALA A 9 0.14 -25.33 5.15
N LEU A 10 0.22 -25.11 6.46
CA LEU A 10 -0.67 -24.17 7.15
C LEU A 10 -0.37 -22.72 6.76
N SER A 11 0.90 -22.34 6.55
CA SER A 11 1.26 -21.02 6.02
C SER A 11 0.60 -20.81 4.66
N ALA A 12 0.87 -21.72 3.71
CA ALA A 12 0.27 -21.69 2.38
C ALA A 12 -1.26 -21.56 2.45
N ARG A 13 -1.94 -22.37 3.29
CA ARG A 13 -3.39 -22.29 3.49
C ARG A 13 -3.85 -20.93 4.05
N CYS A 14 -3.10 -20.32 4.96
CA CYS A 14 -3.44 -19.00 5.51
C CYS A 14 -3.25 -17.88 4.48
N ASP A 15 -2.28 -18.03 3.60
CA ASP A 15 -1.95 -17.07 2.54
C ASP A 15 -2.81 -17.30 1.27
N GLY A 16 -3.69 -18.30 1.27
CA GLY A 16 -4.56 -18.64 0.14
C GLY A 16 -3.86 -19.41 -0.99
N GLU A 17 -2.65 -19.90 -0.74
CA GLU A 17 -1.83 -20.64 -1.69
C GLU A 17 -2.18 -22.14 -1.73
N GLU A 18 -1.72 -22.81 -2.79
CA GLU A 18 -1.85 -24.26 -2.92
C GLU A 18 -0.96 -25.00 -1.91
N LEU A 19 -1.44 -26.17 -1.45
CA LEU A 19 -0.67 -26.99 -0.52
C LEU A 19 0.59 -27.56 -1.18
N PRO A 20 1.69 -27.77 -0.42
CA PRO A 20 2.89 -28.38 -0.96
C PRO A 20 2.63 -29.74 -1.63
N PRO A 21 3.31 -30.07 -2.73
CA PRO A 21 3.10 -31.30 -3.48
C PRO A 21 3.07 -32.55 -2.60
N GLY A 22 2.13 -33.46 -2.89
CA GLY A 22 1.94 -34.70 -2.15
C GLY A 22 1.29 -34.56 -0.77
N LEU A 23 0.93 -33.33 -0.36
CA LEU A 23 0.12 -33.09 0.83
C LEU A 23 -1.31 -32.72 0.44
N THR A 24 -2.28 -33.36 1.09
CA THR A 24 -3.71 -33.08 0.90
C THR A 24 -4.28 -32.37 2.11
N ALA A 25 -5.41 -31.67 1.93
CA ALA A 25 -6.12 -31.03 3.04
C ALA A 25 -6.42 -32.04 4.16
N ARG A 26 -6.96 -33.21 3.80
CA ARG A 26 -7.24 -34.29 4.76
C ARG A 26 -6.00 -34.71 5.56
N ARG A 27 -4.85 -34.91 4.92
CA ARG A 27 -3.61 -35.28 5.63
C ARG A 27 -3.12 -34.21 6.59
N LEU A 28 -3.36 -32.93 6.26
CA LEU A 28 -3.06 -31.83 7.17
C LEU A 28 -4.04 -31.81 8.34
N ASP A 29 -5.34 -31.99 8.09
CA ASP A 29 -6.38 -31.99 9.12
C ASP A 29 -6.20 -33.18 10.10
N ASP A 30 -5.85 -34.36 9.58
CA ASP A 30 -5.50 -35.55 10.39
C ASP A 30 -4.32 -35.24 11.35
N HIS A 31 -3.33 -34.50 10.87
CA HIS A 31 -2.19 -34.09 11.70
C HIS A 31 -2.61 -33.09 12.78
N LEU A 32 -3.47 -32.12 12.45
CA LEU A 32 -4.00 -31.15 13.42
C LEU A 32 -4.83 -31.83 14.50
N ALA A 33 -5.58 -32.88 14.17
CA ALA A 33 -6.31 -33.67 15.17
C ALA A 33 -5.34 -34.32 16.18
N GLY A 34 -4.19 -34.82 15.70
CA GLY A 34 -3.20 -35.51 16.54
C GLY A 34 -2.13 -34.64 17.22
N CYS A 35 -1.90 -33.40 16.76
CA CYS A 35 -0.75 -32.60 17.20
C CYS A 35 -1.16 -31.26 17.86
N PRO A 36 -1.08 -31.13 19.21
CA PRO A 36 -1.45 -29.89 19.91
C PRO A 36 -0.55 -28.70 19.55
N ASP A 37 0.75 -28.92 19.34
CA ASP A 37 1.69 -27.86 18.99
C ASP A 37 1.34 -27.20 17.65
N CYS A 38 0.93 -28.01 16.66
CA CYS A 38 0.54 -27.50 15.36
C CYS A 38 -0.82 -26.79 15.41
N ARG A 39 -1.76 -27.21 16.27
CA ARG A 39 -3.00 -26.44 16.52
C ARG A 39 -2.72 -25.08 17.16
N HIS A 40 -1.83 -25.04 18.15
CA HIS A 40 -1.44 -23.77 18.77
C HIS A 40 -0.70 -22.86 17.78
N TRP A 41 0.16 -23.44 16.94
CA TRP A 41 0.83 -22.69 15.87
C TRP A 41 -0.18 -22.14 14.86
N GLU A 42 -1.15 -22.94 14.41
CA GLU A 42 -2.22 -22.49 13.51
C GLU A 42 -2.99 -21.30 14.08
N ALA A 43 -3.38 -21.36 15.36
CA ALA A 43 -4.08 -20.27 16.02
C ALA A 43 -3.26 -18.96 16.00
N ARG A 44 -1.94 -19.06 16.24
CA ARG A 44 -1.03 -17.90 16.21
C ARG A 44 -0.87 -17.32 14.81
N VAL A 45 -0.68 -18.16 13.79
CA VAL A 45 -0.55 -17.69 12.40
C VAL A 45 -1.82 -17.02 11.93
N ARG A 46 -3.00 -17.62 12.18
CA ARG A 46 -4.28 -16.99 11.85
C ARG A 46 -4.46 -15.64 12.56
N ALA A 47 -4.00 -15.50 13.81
CA ALA A 47 -4.05 -14.24 14.52
C ALA A 47 -3.12 -13.18 13.92
N LEU A 48 -1.90 -13.59 13.51
CA LEU A 48 -0.93 -12.74 12.82
C LEU A 48 -1.47 -12.27 11.46
N THR A 49 -1.97 -13.17 10.61
CA THR A 49 -2.54 -12.83 9.29
C THR A 49 -3.62 -11.76 9.43
N ARG A 50 -4.59 -11.97 10.34
CA ARG A 50 -5.63 -10.96 10.61
C ARG A 50 -5.08 -9.61 11.08
N HIS A 51 -3.96 -9.60 11.81
CA HIS A 51 -3.33 -8.35 12.24
C HIS A 51 -2.67 -7.63 11.07
N LEU A 52 -1.96 -8.37 10.20
CA LEU A 52 -1.34 -7.85 8.99
C LEU A 52 -2.39 -7.32 8.01
N ASP A 53 -3.49 -8.03 7.77
CA ASP A 53 -4.58 -7.58 6.89
C ASP A 53 -5.13 -6.23 7.34
N ARG A 54 -5.33 -6.07 8.66
CA ARG A 54 -5.81 -4.81 9.25
C ARG A 54 -4.78 -3.69 9.19
N ALA A 55 -3.49 -4.02 9.20
CA ALA A 55 -2.43 -3.02 9.05
C ALA A 55 -2.31 -2.57 7.59
N ALA A 56 -2.41 -3.52 6.64
CA ALA A 56 -2.42 -3.25 5.21
C ALA A 56 -3.59 -2.35 4.82
N ALA A 57 -4.82 -2.65 5.27
CA ALA A 57 -5.99 -1.82 5.00
C ALA A 57 -5.80 -0.36 5.47
N ARG A 58 -5.24 -0.16 6.67
CA ARG A 58 -4.93 1.20 7.17
C ARG A 58 -3.87 1.89 6.31
N ALA A 59 -2.82 1.17 5.94
CA ALA A 59 -1.77 1.72 5.09
C ALA A 59 -2.31 2.13 3.70
N GLU A 60 -3.27 1.38 3.15
CA GLU A 60 -3.96 1.73 1.91
C GLU A 60 -4.81 3.00 2.06
N GLU A 61 -5.54 3.14 3.17
CA GLU A 61 -6.31 4.36 3.49
C GLU A 61 -5.39 5.59 3.64
N ASP A 62 -4.30 5.45 4.39
CA ASP A 62 -3.31 6.52 4.59
C ASP A 62 -2.62 6.90 3.27
N ALA A 63 -2.32 5.91 2.42
CA ALA A 63 -1.76 6.14 1.09
C ALA A 63 -2.75 6.90 0.20
N ALA A 64 -4.04 6.53 0.21
CA ALA A 64 -5.07 7.23 -0.55
C ALA A 64 -5.20 8.70 -0.10
N ALA A 65 -5.25 8.96 1.21
CA ALA A 65 -5.29 10.32 1.75
C ALA A 65 -4.06 11.14 1.36
N SER A 66 -2.88 10.51 1.34
CA SER A 66 -1.62 11.15 0.93
C SER A 66 -1.62 11.51 -0.56
N VAL A 67 -2.13 10.63 -1.42
CA VAL A 67 -2.29 10.89 -2.85
C VAL A 67 -3.27 12.03 -3.08
N ASP A 68 -4.40 12.06 -2.40
CA ASP A 68 -5.39 13.12 -2.50
C ASP A 68 -4.81 14.49 -2.07
N ALA A 69 -4.06 14.52 -0.97
CA ALA A 69 -3.39 15.73 -0.50
C ALA A 69 -2.36 16.24 -1.52
N LEU A 70 -1.58 15.33 -2.13
CA LEU A 70 -0.63 15.68 -3.18
C LEU A 70 -1.35 16.27 -4.41
N LEU A 71 -2.44 15.64 -4.86
CA LEU A 71 -3.23 16.13 -5.99
C LEU A 71 -3.85 17.51 -5.70
N ALA A 72 -4.34 17.75 -4.48
CA ALA A 72 -4.85 19.05 -4.07
C ALA A 72 -3.76 20.14 -4.09
N GLY A 73 -2.54 19.81 -3.62
CA GLY A 73 -1.40 20.71 -3.66
C GLY A 73 -0.96 21.08 -5.09
N LEU A 74 -0.91 20.10 -5.99
CA LEU A 74 -0.61 20.34 -7.40
C LEU A 74 -1.65 21.25 -8.07
N ARG A 75 -2.94 21.00 -7.86
CA ARG A 75 -4.04 21.84 -8.38
C ARG A 75 -3.96 23.28 -7.86
N SER A 76 -3.62 23.45 -6.59
CA SER A 76 -3.46 24.78 -5.97
C SER A 76 -2.26 25.54 -6.53
N THR A 77 -1.21 24.82 -6.94
CA THR A 77 -0.01 25.40 -7.55
C THR A 77 -0.27 25.84 -8.98
N THR A 78 -1.00 25.05 -9.77
CA THR A 78 -1.39 25.40 -11.14
C THR A 78 -2.47 26.47 -11.21
N ALA A 79 -3.29 26.61 -10.17
CA ALA A 79 -4.32 27.64 -10.06
C ALA A 79 -3.78 28.99 -9.58
N ARG A 80 -2.49 29.11 -9.22
CA ARG A 80 -1.91 30.43 -8.92
C ARG A 80 -1.88 31.23 -10.23
N PRO A 81 -2.68 32.30 -10.37
CA PRO A 81 -2.62 33.11 -11.58
C PRO A 81 -1.22 33.67 -11.70
N ALA A 82 -0.71 33.77 -12.94
CA ALA A 82 0.45 34.59 -13.24
C ALA A 82 0.18 35.96 -12.62
N ALA A 83 0.86 36.28 -11.51
CA ALA A 83 0.81 37.61 -10.95
C ALA A 83 1.21 38.54 -12.09
N ALA A 84 0.27 39.41 -12.48
CA ALA A 84 0.48 40.38 -13.54
C ALA A 84 1.81 41.08 -13.28
N VAL A 85 2.78 40.89 -14.17
CA VAL A 85 3.91 41.80 -14.28
C VAL A 85 3.31 43.18 -14.55
N PRO A 86 3.40 44.16 -13.63
CA PRO A 86 2.95 45.50 -13.95
C PRO A 86 3.81 46.00 -15.10
N GLY A 87 3.14 46.31 -16.22
CA GLY A 87 3.78 46.82 -17.43
C GLY A 87 4.59 48.07 -17.12
N ALA A 88 5.90 48.01 -17.39
CA ALA A 88 6.70 49.20 -17.61
C ALA A 88 6.28 49.77 -18.97
N GLY A 89 5.76 51.01 -18.96
CA GLY A 89 5.08 51.66 -20.06
C GLY A 89 5.90 51.80 -21.35
N ALA A 90 5.16 51.85 -22.46
CA ALA A 90 5.60 52.36 -23.75
C ALA A 90 5.50 53.91 -23.78
N PRO A 91 5.90 54.57 -24.88
CA PRO A 91 7.19 55.20 -25.10
C PRO A 91 7.15 56.73 -24.96
N ASP A 92 8.22 57.32 -24.43
CA ASP A 92 8.43 58.77 -24.53
C ASP A 92 8.86 59.11 -25.97
N THR A 93 7.95 59.79 -26.68
CA THR A 93 8.20 60.36 -28.01
C THR A 93 8.72 61.78 -27.79
N GLY A 94 10.03 61.88 -27.59
CA GLY A 94 10.76 63.14 -27.49
C GLY A 94 11.37 63.53 -28.82
N ASP A 95 10.83 64.62 -29.34
CA ASP A 95 11.14 65.39 -30.56
C ASP A 95 12.62 65.78 -30.76
N GLU A 96 13.01 65.91 -32.03
CA GLU A 96 14.30 66.40 -32.56
C GLU A 96 14.54 67.88 -32.15
N PRO A 97 15.79 68.38 -32.12
CA PRO A 97 16.16 69.27 -33.23
C PRO A 97 17.63 69.24 -33.66
N THR A 98 17.83 69.16 -34.98
CA THR A 98 18.73 69.96 -35.82
C THR A 98 20.08 70.45 -35.23
N GLY A 99 21.18 69.97 -35.85
CA GLY A 99 22.51 70.56 -35.82
C GLY A 99 23.26 70.27 -37.12
#